data_AF-X0VHJ3-F1
#
_entry.id   AF-X0VHJ3-F1
#
_cell.length_a   1.000
_cell.length_b   1.000
_cell.length_c   1.000
_cell.angle_alpha   90.00
_cell.angle_beta   90.00
_cell.angle_gamma   90.00
#
_symmetry.space_group_name_H-M   'P 1'
#
loop_
_entity.id
_entity.type
_entity.pdbx_description
1 polymer ?
#
loop_
_entity_poly.entity_id
_entity_poly.type
_entity_poly.pdbx_seq_one_letter_code
_entity_poly.pdbx_strand_id
1 'polypeptide(L)'
;GLNYVDLRSTSFSNVEILVSYSENATSSDSDVSDNLALSDGETTDRYSRDNQSAYEHGNYPAVVYEKFNLPDSKESHLIVAGEAIYTNYHFMYNQQTESGEYNGGIHYGKKFVDNIINNFIGTTIEPPSSMIAIFDDEDFLFYDFPGAGTQTDPYILENYSYSNSVPFGIYIGNTTKYAIIRNCDFNDGLSGICIEQVAEGTITIQKNTFSKNEIGIALYNSSSVIIEQNKHQEEITLGVSLSSSDNCIIRYNEYRDSIYYVVNLD
;
A
#
# COMPACT_ATOMS: atom_id res chain seq x y z
N GLY A 1 -41.42 -4.88 -13.48
CA GLY A 1 -40.25 -4.14 -13.96
C GLY A 1 -39.49 -3.64 -12.75
N LEU A 2 -38.18 -3.81 -12.72
CA LEU A 2 -37.35 -3.17 -11.70
C LEU A 2 -37.32 -1.68 -12.04
N ASN A 3 -37.87 -0.85 -11.15
CA ASN A 3 -37.81 0.60 -11.30
C ASN A 3 -36.48 1.06 -10.70
N TYR A 4 -35.54 1.43 -11.56
CA TYR A 4 -34.29 2.06 -11.14
C TYR A 4 -34.55 3.53 -10.83
N VAL A 5 -33.88 4.07 -9.80
CA VAL A 5 -33.97 5.47 -9.43
C VAL A 5 -32.63 6.13 -9.72
N ASP A 6 -32.68 7.26 -10.42
CA ASP A 6 -31.51 8.05 -10.75
C ASP A 6 -31.14 8.98 -9.59
N LEU A 7 -30.08 8.64 -8.86
CA LEU A 7 -29.56 9.39 -7.73
C LEU A 7 -29.00 10.77 -8.11
N ARG A 8 -28.79 11.08 -9.40
CA ARG A 8 -28.45 12.44 -9.86
C ARG A 8 -29.62 13.41 -9.71
N SER A 9 -30.85 12.88 -9.76
CA SER A 9 -32.08 13.66 -9.76
C SER A 9 -32.97 13.41 -8.55
N THR A 10 -32.63 12.40 -7.74
CA THR A 10 -33.43 11.95 -6.61
C THR A 10 -32.58 11.80 -5.36
N SER A 11 -32.99 12.42 -4.26
CA SER A 11 -32.35 12.30 -2.95
C SER A 11 -33.17 11.41 -2.02
N PHE A 12 -32.50 10.61 -1.19
CA PHE A 12 -33.13 9.88 -0.09
C PHE A 12 -32.55 10.34 1.24
N SER A 13 -33.36 10.36 2.30
CA SER A 13 -32.94 10.87 3.62
C SER A 13 -31.85 10.02 4.29
N ASN A 14 -31.70 8.78 3.87
CA ASN A 14 -30.74 7.82 4.42
C ASN A 14 -29.62 7.45 3.44
N VAL A 15 -29.56 8.12 2.28
CA VAL A 15 -28.55 7.91 1.24
C VAL A 15 -27.78 9.21 1.03
N GLU A 16 -26.45 9.12 1.09
CA GLU A 16 -25.51 10.21 0.85
C GLU A 16 -24.62 9.87 -0.33
N ILE A 17 -24.40 10.82 -1.22
CA ILE A 17 -23.40 10.70 -2.29
C ILE A 17 -22.10 11.29 -1.74
N LEU A 18 -21.12 10.42 -1.48
CA LEU A 18 -19.84 10.83 -0.92
C LEU A 18 -18.89 11.38 -1.99
N VAL A 19 -18.94 10.78 -3.17
CA VAL A 19 -18.10 11.15 -4.31
C VAL A 19 -18.95 11.08 -5.56
N SER A 20 -18.84 12.10 -6.39
CA SER A 20 -19.36 12.10 -7.74
C SER A 20 -18.23 12.26 -8.74
N TYR A 21 -18.39 11.64 -9.91
CA TYR A 21 -17.56 11.94 -11.05
C TYR A 21 -17.81 13.37 -11.54
N SER A 22 -16.82 13.97 -12.21
CA SER A 22 -17.00 15.31 -12.78
C SER A 22 -18.01 15.28 -13.94
N GLU A 23 -18.61 16.42 -14.28
CA GLU A 23 -19.50 16.54 -15.44
C GLU A 23 -18.85 16.11 -16.77
N ASN A 24 -17.51 16.18 -16.85
CA ASN A 24 -16.73 15.79 -18.03
C ASN A 24 -16.18 14.37 -17.95
N ALA A 25 -16.50 13.61 -16.88
CA ALA A 25 -16.05 12.23 -16.77
C ALA A 25 -16.72 11.38 -17.84
N THR A 26 -15.96 10.45 -18.38
CA THR A 26 -16.42 9.45 -19.35
C THR A 26 -16.27 8.08 -18.72
N SER A 27 -17.34 7.29 -18.71
CA SER A 27 -17.22 5.86 -18.46
C SER A 27 -16.40 5.21 -19.58
N SER A 28 -15.42 4.42 -19.17
CA SER A 28 -14.63 3.55 -20.04
C SER A 28 -14.58 2.21 -19.33
N ASP A 29 -15.65 1.43 -19.48
CA ASP A 29 -15.56 0.02 -19.14
C ASP A 29 -14.75 -0.67 -20.25
N SER A 30 -13.88 -1.59 -19.85
CA SER A 30 -13.10 -2.43 -20.77
C SER A 30 -13.06 -3.86 -20.24
N ASP A 31 -14.09 -4.25 -19.50
CA ASP A 31 -14.24 -5.59 -19.00
C ASP A 31 -14.74 -6.57 -20.09
N VAL A 32 -14.67 -7.86 -19.77
CA VAL A 32 -14.97 -8.94 -20.73
C VAL A 32 -16.46 -8.99 -21.10
N SER A 33 -17.33 -8.30 -20.35
CA SER A 33 -18.78 -8.35 -20.53
C SER A 33 -19.28 -7.61 -21.77
N ASP A 34 -18.46 -6.70 -22.32
CA ASP A 34 -18.71 -5.98 -23.58
C ASP A 34 -18.90 -6.90 -24.81
N ASN A 35 -18.37 -8.13 -24.75
CA ASN A 35 -18.46 -9.07 -25.87
C ASN A 35 -19.55 -10.15 -25.71
N LEU A 36 -20.28 -10.16 -24.58
CA LEU A 36 -21.38 -11.09 -24.36
C LEU A 36 -22.71 -10.41 -24.70
N ALA A 37 -22.97 -10.28 -26.00
CA ALA A 37 -24.33 -10.05 -26.45
C ALA A 37 -25.21 -11.20 -25.95
N LEU A 38 -26.20 -10.90 -25.10
CA LEU A 38 -27.22 -11.86 -24.74
C LEU A 38 -27.97 -12.27 -26.02
N SER A 39 -28.57 -13.46 -26.03
CA SER A 39 -29.26 -14.00 -27.22
C SER A 39 -30.42 -13.14 -27.73
N ASP A 40 -30.86 -12.15 -26.96
CA ASP A 40 -31.90 -11.17 -27.28
C ASP A 40 -31.35 -9.82 -27.78
N GLY A 41 -30.02 -9.67 -27.89
CA GLY A 41 -29.37 -8.45 -28.33
C GLY A 41 -29.16 -7.40 -27.24
N GLU A 42 -29.44 -7.73 -25.97
CA GLU A 42 -29.10 -6.86 -24.85
C GLU A 42 -27.64 -7.09 -24.41
N THR A 43 -26.88 -6.01 -24.20
CA THR A 43 -25.58 -6.07 -23.51
C THR A 43 -25.84 -6.30 -22.01
N THR A 44 -24.99 -7.11 -21.36
CA THR A 44 -25.03 -7.28 -19.90
C THR A 44 -24.62 -6.01 -19.19
N ASP A 45 -23.73 -5.23 -19.81
CA ASP A 45 -23.44 -3.89 -19.36
C ASP A 45 -24.51 -2.91 -19.89
N ARG A 46 -25.34 -2.42 -18.98
CA ARG A 46 -26.36 -1.42 -19.30
C ARG A 46 -25.77 -0.02 -19.49
N TYR A 47 -24.54 0.22 -19.05
CA TYR A 47 -23.82 1.45 -19.33
C TYR A 47 -23.27 1.47 -20.77
N SER A 48 -23.06 0.29 -21.40
CA SER A 48 -22.67 0.18 -22.82
C SER A 48 -23.82 0.11 -23.83
N ARG A 49 -25.09 0.35 -23.42
CA ARG A 49 -26.24 0.39 -24.35
C ARG A 49 -26.25 1.63 -25.23
N ASP A 50 -25.37 1.63 -26.20
CA ASP A 50 -25.72 1.67 -27.61
C ASP A 50 -24.40 1.88 -28.34
N ASN A 51 -24.16 1.04 -29.35
CA ASN A 51 -23.00 1.03 -30.25
C ASN A 51 -22.78 2.36 -31.04
N GLN A 52 -23.33 3.49 -30.57
CA GLN A 52 -23.14 4.84 -31.10
C GLN A 52 -22.95 5.96 -30.05
N SER A 53 -23.01 5.73 -28.71
CA SER A 53 -22.88 6.85 -27.76
C SER A 53 -22.60 6.50 -26.27
N ALA A 54 -22.07 5.32 -25.94
CA ALA A 54 -21.88 4.87 -24.54
C ALA A 54 -20.77 5.60 -23.73
N TYR A 55 -20.43 6.83 -24.09
CA TYR A 55 -19.80 7.73 -23.14
C TYR A 55 -20.91 8.32 -22.29
N GLU A 56 -21.23 7.66 -21.18
CA GLU A 56 -21.99 8.30 -20.13
C GLU A 56 -21.13 9.48 -19.62
N HIS A 57 -21.45 10.68 -20.11
CA HIS A 57 -20.84 11.94 -19.71
C HIS A 57 -21.67 12.54 -18.58
N GLY A 58 -21.05 12.83 -17.43
CA GLY A 58 -21.76 13.54 -16.38
C GLY A 58 -21.37 13.28 -14.93
N ASN A 59 -22.07 14.01 -14.07
CA ASN A 59 -21.93 14.03 -12.62
C ASN A 59 -22.60 12.81 -11.96
N TYR A 60 -22.08 11.61 -12.23
CA TYR A 60 -22.63 10.37 -11.66
C TYR A 60 -22.13 10.15 -10.24
N PRO A 61 -22.96 9.63 -9.32
CA PRO A 61 -22.50 9.16 -8.02
C PRO A 61 -21.48 8.04 -8.23
N ALA A 62 -20.23 8.30 -7.87
CA ALA A 62 -19.17 7.31 -7.86
C ALA A 62 -19.28 6.43 -6.62
N VAL A 63 -19.72 7.04 -5.50
CA VAL A 63 -19.72 6.42 -4.18
C VAL A 63 -20.94 6.89 -3.42
N VAL A 64 -21.74 5.93 -3.01
CA VAL A 64 -22.99 6.12 -2.31
C VAL A 64 -22.92 5.43 -0.97
N TYR A 65 -23.23 6.17 0.09
CA TYR A 65 -23.36 5.65 1.44
C TYR A 65 -24.83 5.60 1.81
N GLU A 66 -25.29 4.46 2.31
CA GLU A 66 -26.63 4.28 2.84
C GLU A 66 -26.55 3.84 4.30
N LYS A 67 -27.25 4.59 5.16
CA LYS A 67 -27.49 4.21 6.55
C LYS A 67 -28.82 3.45 6.63
N PHE A 68 -28.81 2.29 7.27
CA PHE A 68 -30.02 1.52 7.50
C PHE A 68 -30.00 0.82 8.86
N ASN A 69 -31.19 0.48 9.36
CA ASN A 69 -31.34 -0.18 10.65
C ASN A 69 -31.68 -1.64 10.43
N LEU A 70 -30.83 -2.54 10.90
CA LEU A 70 -31.17 -3.96 10.98
C LEU A 70 -32.18 -4.21 12.12
N PRO A 71 -33.00 -5.28 12.03
CA PRO A 71 -34.05 -5.58 13.01
C PRO A 71 -33.58 -5.63 14.47
N ASP A 72 -32.30 -5.92 14.71
CA ASP A 72 -31.71 -6.07 16.04
C ASP A 72 -30.94 -4.83 16.54
N SER A 73 -31.36 -3.62 16.12
CA SER A 73 -30.92 -2.30 16.66
C SER A 73 -29.46 -1.89 16.47
N LYS A 74 -28.69 -2.64 15.68
CA LYS A 74 -27.36 -2.19 15.26
C LYS A 74 -27.52 -1.30 14.03
N GLU A 75 -27.10 -0.05 14.18
CA GLU A 75 -26.88 0.84 13.04
C GLU A 75 -25.97 0.12 12.04
N SER A 76 -26.41 0.09 10.79
CA SER A 76 -25.71 -0.60 9.70
C SER A 76 -25.47 0.38 8.57
N HIS A 77 -24.37 0.15 7.87
CA HIS A 77 -23.83 1.05 6.87
C HIS A 77 -23.57 0.23 5.61
N LEU A 78 -24.06 0.71 4.48
CA LEU A 78 -23.76 0.17 3.15
C LEU A 78 -23.01 1.26 2.39
N ILE A 79 -21.85 0.92 1.84
CA ILE A 79 -21.18 1.78 0.87
C ILE A 79 -21.21 1.03 -0.46
N VAL A 80 -21.67 1.71 -1.51
CA VAL A 80 -21.71 1.20 -2.88
C VAL A 80 -20.86 2.13 -3.73
N ALA A 81 -19.87 1.59 -4.42
CA ALA A 81 -19.11 2.33 -5.43
C ALA A 81 -19.33 1.70 -6.80
N GLY A 82 -19.36 2.52 -7.85
CA GLY A 82 -19.47 2.06 -9.24
C GLY A 82 -18.41 0.99 -9.53
N GLU A 83 -18.89 -0.19 -9.95
CA GLU A 83 -18.20 -1.47 -10.19
C GLU A 83 -17.52 -2.21 -9.03
N ALA A 84 -16.98 -1.55 -8.00
CA ALA A 84 -16.07 -2.22 -7.08
C ALA A 84 -16.71 -2.71 -5.76
N ILE A 85 -17.60 -3.71 -5.78
CA ILE A 85 -17.70 -4.76 -4.71
C ILE A 85 -18.17 -6.11 -5.31
N TYR A 86 -17.54 -6.61 -6.38
CA TYR A 86 -17.78 -7.99 -6.85
C TYR A 86 -16.56 -8.91 -6.91
N THR A 87 -15.41 -8.48 -6.40
CA THR A 87 -14.28 -9.37 -6.18
C THR A 87 -14.10 -9.57 -4.69
N ASN A 88 -14.23 -10.84 -4.26
CA ASN A 88 -13.92 -11.29 -2.91
C ASN A 88 -12.66 -10.56 -2.42
N TYR A 89 -12.84 -9.76 -1.37
CA TYR A 89 -11.85 -8.84 -0.80
C TYR A 89 -10.45 -9.46 -0.68
N HIS A 90 -10.38 -10.77 -0.45
CA HIS A 90 -9.14 -11.55 -0.39
C HIS A 90 -8.31 -11.53 -1.69
N PHE A 91 -8.93 -11.43 -2.86
CA PHE A 91 -8.25 -11.48 -4.17
C PHE A 91 -7.74 -10.12 -4.65
N MET A 92 -8.23 -9.00 -4.10
CA MET A 92 -7.71 -7.66 -4.43
C MET A 92 -6.30 -7.41 -3.89
N TYR A 93 -5.86 -8.16 -2.87
CA TYR A 93 -4.56 -7.97 -2.25
C TYR A 93 -3.43 -8.78 -2.93
N ASN A 94 -3.74 -9.66 -3.88
CA ASN A 94 -2.78 -10.70 -4.27
C ASN A 94 -2.87 -11.19 -5.74
N GLN A 95 -3.40 -10.40 -6.68
CA GLN A 95 -3.43 -10.79 -8.09
C GLN A 95 -2.82 -9.75 -9.04
N GLN A 96 -1.96 -10.26 -9.94
CA GLN A 96 -1.72 -9.67 -11.26
C GLN A 96 -3.02 -9.80 -12.08
N THR A 97 -3.22 -8.96 -13.11
CA THR A 97 -4.33 -9.12 -14.07
C THR A 97 -4.43 -10.56 -14.59
N GLU A 98 -5.55 -10.91 -15.24
CA GLU A 98 -5.69 -12.18 -15.96
C GLU A 98 -4.57 -12.43 -17.01
N SER A 99 -3.86 -11.37 -17.44
CA SER A 99 -2.69 -11.45 -18.32
C SER A 99 -1.33 -11.53 -17.60
N GLY A 100 -1.29 -11.51 -16.27
CA GLY A 100 -0.05 -11.46 -15.48
C GLY A 100 0.61 -10.06 -15.44
N GLU A 101 -0.03 -9.05 -16.02
CA GLU A 101 0.43 -7.66 -15.99
C GLU A 101 -0.07 -6.94 -14.72
N TYR A 102 0.67 -5.92 -14.30
CA TYR A 102 0.33 -5.10 -13.13
C TYR A 102 -0.88 -4.19 -13.42
N ASN A 103 -1.98 -4.34 -12.66
CA ASN A 103 -3.15 -3.48 -12.81
C ASN A 103 -3.10 -2.31 -11.82
N GLY A 104 -2.91 -1.08 -12.33
CA GLY A 104 -3.07 0.13 -11.52
C GLY A 104 -4.47 0.29 -10.91
N GLY A 105 -5.52 -0.26 -11.53
CA GLY A 105 -6.90 -0.17 -11.06
C GLY A 105 -7.17 -0.88 -9.72
N ILE A 106 -6.47 -1.98 -9.43
CA ILE A 106 -6.60 -2.72 -8.17
C ILE A 106 -6.08 -1.87 -6.99
N HIS A 107 -5.03 -1.08 -7.22
CA HIS A 107 -4.36 -0.27 -6.21
C HIS A 107 -5.19 0.97 -5.83
N TYR A 108 -5.77 1.65 -6.82
CA TYR A 108 -6.70 2.76 -6.56
C TYR A 108 -7.98 2.28 -5.85
N GLY A 109 -8.48 1.09 -6.18
CA GLY A 109 -9.64 0.48 -5.51
C GLY A 109 -9.39 0.23 -4.02
N LYS A 110 -8.22 -0.31 -3.64
CA LYS A 110 -7.86 -0.51 -2.23
C LYS A 110 -7.69 0.81 -1.49
N LYS A 111 -6.92 1.77 -2.03
CA LYS A 111 -6.72 3.09 -1.39
C LYS A 111 -8.06 3.80 -1.18
N PHE A 112 -8.96 3.69 -2.15
CA PHE A 112 -10.31 4.21 -2.07
C PHE A 112 -11.13 3.56 -0.93
N VAL A 113 -11.11 2.22 -0.82
CA VAL A 113 -11.79 1.51 0.28
C VAL A 113 -11.18 1.83 1.64
N ASP A 114 -9.86 1.86 1.77
CA ASP A 114 -9.18 2.21 3.03
C ASP A 114 -9.54 3.63 3.46
N ASN A 115 -9.60 4.59 2.53
CA ASN A 115 -10.02 5.96 2.82
C ASN A 115 -11.47 6.05 3.31
N ILE A 116 -12.39 5.28 2.71
CA ILE A 116 -13.77 5.18 3.20
C ILE A 116 -13.78 4.63 4.62
N ILE A 117 -13.13 3.49 4.86
CA ILE A 117 -13.09 2.85 6.17
C ILE A 117 -12.52 3.81 7.22
N ASN A 118 -11.42 4.49 6.93
CA ASN A 118 -10.81 5.46 7.83
C ASN A 118 -11.74 6.65 8.13
N ASN A 119 -12.45 7.15 7.12
CA ASN A 119 -13.39 8.26 7.29
C ASN A 119 -14.56 7.87 8.22
N PHE A 120 -15.09 6.65 8.08
CA PHE A 120 -16.25 6.20 8.85
C PHE A 120 -15.90 5.61 10.22
N ILE A 121 -14.77 4.92 10.37
CA ILE A 121 -14.40 4.22 11.61
C ILE A 121 -13.49 5.09 12.50
N GLY A 122 -12.91 6.17 11.97
CA GLY A 122 -12.08 7.10 12.75
C GLY A 122 -10.78 6.48 13.27
N THR A 123 -10.40 5.32 12.74
CA THR A 123 -9.12 4.68 13.04
C THR A 123 -8.05 5.33 12.18
N THR A 124 -7.10 6.01 12.82
CA THR A 124 -5.74 6.10 12.27
C THR A 124 -5.31 4.67 11.97
N ILE A 125 -4.92 4.38 10.72
CA ILE A 125 -4.30 3.10 10.38
C ILE A 125 -3.11 2.96 11.32
N GLU A 126 -3.23 2.10 12.32
CA GLU A 126 -2.07 1.62 13.08
C GLU A 126 -1.10 1.07 12.04
N PRO A 127 0.20 1.37 12.16
CA PRO A 127 1.18 0.84 11.23
C PRO A 127 0.96 -0.66 11.08
N PRO A 128 1.13 -1.21 9.87
CA PRO A 128 0.79 -2.60 9.61
C PRO A 128 1.48 -3.46 10.67
N SER A 129 0.70 -4.30 11.36
CA SER A 129 1.24 -5.31 12.28
C SER A 129 2.09 -6.36 11.54
N SER A 130 2.13 -6.26 10.21
CA SER A 130 2.96 -6.97 9.27
C SER A 130 4.08 -6.09 8.71
N MET A 131 5.14 -6.75 8.23
CA MET A 131 6.25 -6.17 7.46
C MET A 131 5.80 -5.07 6.46
N ILE A 132 6.60 -4.00 6.36
CA ILE A 132 6.57 -3.10 5.19
C ILE A 132 7.47 -3.70 4.12
N ALA A 133 6.92 -3.96 2.94
CA ALA A 133 7.67 -4.46 1.80
C ALA A 133 7.49 -3.55 0.60
N ILE A 134 8.62 -3.03 0.11
CA ILE A 134 8.73 -2.22 -1.08
C ILE A 134 9.55 -3.03 -2.07
N PHE A 135 8.95 -3.50 -3.16
CA PHE A 135 9.62 -4.31 -4.18
C PHE A 135 10.03 -3.49 -5.41
N ASP A 136 9.47 -2.30 -5.59
CA ASP A 136 9.75 -1.35 -6.67
C ASP A 136 9.44 0.12 -6.29
N ASP A 137 9.50 1.03 -7.26
CA ASP A 137 9.26 2.46 -7.08
C ASP A 137 7.79 2.81 -6.78
N GLU A 138 6.87 2.01 -7.30
CA GLU A 138 5.42 2.19 -7.22
C GLU A 138 4.90 1.83 -5.83
N ASP A 139 5.50 0.84 -5.17
CA ASP A 139 5.12 0.42 -3.81
C ASP A 139 5.25 1.54 -2.76
N PHE A 140 6.11 2.54 -2.97
CA PHE A 140 6.15 3.69 -2.06
C PHE A 140 4.85 4.53 -2.09
N LEU A 141 4.17 4.58 -3.24
CA LEU A 141 2.90 5.30 -3.38
C LEU A 141 1.75 4.56 -2.69
N PHE A 142 1.89 3.25 -2.51
CA PHE A 142 0.90 2.41 -1.83
C PHE A 142 0.80 2.74 -0.34
N TYR A 143 1.93 2.96 0.32
CA TYR A 143 1.99 3.24 1.75
C TYR A 143 1.80 4.72 2.11
N ASP A 144 1.69 5.61 1.11
CA ASP A 144 1.47 7.04 1.29
C ASP A 144 2.51 7.70 2.21
N PHE A 145 3.76 7.23 2.15
CA PHE A 145 4.82 7.74 3.01
C PHE A 145 5.08 9.25 2.76
N PRO A 146 5.35 10.02 3.82
CA PRO A 146 5.67 11.45 3.69
C PRO A 146 7.05 11.67 3.03
N GLY A 147 7.28 12.87 2.48
CA GLY A 147 8.48 13.22 1.71
C GLY A 147 9.46 14.19 2.39
N ALA A 148 10.75 13.89 2.21
CA ALA A 148 11.99 14.73 2.28
C ALA A 148 13.26 13.93 2.65
N GLY A 149 13.24 12.62 2.48
CA GLY A 149 14.42 11.80 2.23
C GLY A 149 14.98 12.01 0.82
N THR A 150 15.38 13.25 0.50
CA THR A 150 15.63 13.83 -0.85
C THR A 150 16.55 13.01 -1.78
N GLN A 151 16.28 12.83 -3.07
CA GLN A 151 16.48 13.87 -4.11
C GLN A 151 15.18 14.56 -4.56
N THR A 152 14.81 15.59 -3.78
CA THR A 152 13.67 16.55 -3.84
C THR A 152 12.27 16.00 -4.12
N ASP A 153 11.78 14.92 -3.55
CA ASP A 153 11.38 14.91 -2.13
C ASP A 153 11.02 13.46 -1.65
N PRO A 154 11.92 12.46 -1.74
CA PRO A 154 11.51 11.08 -1.52
C PRO A 154 11.37 10.68 -0.04
N TYR A 155 11.06 9.43 0.23
CA TYR A 155 10.22 9.04 1.37
C TYR A 155 10.94 9.00 2.72
N ILE A 156 10.18 9.23 3.79
CA ILE A 156 10.60 8.99 5.17
C ILE A 156 9.73 7.88 5.74
N LEU A 157 10.39 6.78 6.13
CA LEU A 157 9.79 5.71 6.91
C LEU A 157 10.21 5.94 8.36
N GLU A 158 9.29 6.38 9.21
CA GLU A 158 9.61 6.72 10.59
C GLU A 158 8.57 6.34 11.64
N ASN A 159 9.05 6.15 12.87
CA ASN A 159 8.25 5.85 14.07
C ASN A 159 7.47 4.54 13.99
N TYR A 160 7.98 3.55 13.26
CA TYR A 160 7.43 2.20 13.23
C TYR A 160 7.98 1.34 14.37
N SER A 161 7.15 0.47 14.94
CA SER A 161 7.57 -0.53 15.92
C SER A 161 7.12 -1.91 15.46
N TYR A 162 8.06 -2.84 15.40
CA TYR A 162 7.85 -4.23 15.01
C TYR A 162 8.24 -5.13 16.16
N SER A 163 7.32 -5.96 16.62
CA SER A 163 7.52 -6.90 17.72
C SER A 163 6.85 -8.24 17.42
N ASN A 164 7.30 -8.92 16.38
CA ASN A 164 6.75 -10.20 15.92
C ASN A 164 7.83 -10.93 15.09
N SER A 165 7.92 -12.26 15.20
CA SER A 165 8.90 -13.11 14.50
C SER A 165 8.67 -13.20 12.97
N VAL A 166 8.55 -12.06 12.30
CA VAL A 166 8.51 -11.94 10.84
C VAL A 166 9.93 -12.03 10.27
N PRO A 167 10.08 -12.42 8.99
CA PRO A 167 11.39 -12.46 8.36
C PRO A 167 12.07 -11.08 8.34
N PHE A 168 11.32 -10.02 8.01
CA PHE A 168 11.85 -8.66 7.95
C PHE A 168 10.88 -7.66 8.57
N GLY A 169 11.39 -6.63 9.26
CA GLY A 169 10.57 -5.49 9.67
C GLY A 169 10.27 -4.58 8.48
N ILE A 170 11.33 -4.13 7.80
CA ILE A 170 11.25 -3.38 6.55
C ILE A 170 12.09 -4.07 5.48
N TYR A 171 11.49 -4.34 4.32
CA TYR A 171 12.16 -4.74 3.10
C TYR A 171 12.06 -3.63 2.04
N ILE A 172 13.18 -3.26 1.41
CA ILE A 172 13.21 -2.35 0.26
C ILE A 172 14.06 -2.96 -0.85
N GLY A 173 13.44 -3.20 -2.00
CA GLY A 173 13.98 -3.88 -3.17
C GLY A 173 13.83 -3.05 -4.45
N ASN A 174 14.75 -3.22 -5.40
CA ASN A 174 14.66 -2.79 -6.82
C ASN A 174 14.15 -1.36 -7.06
N THR A 175 14.53 -0.42 -6.20
CA THR A 175 14.05 0.97 -6.29
C THR A 175 15.15 1.96 -6.65
N THR A 176 14.76 3.01 -7.35
CA THR A 176 15.56 4.21 -7.62
C THR A 176 15.21 5.39 -6.72
N LYS A 177 14.16 5.27 -5.88
CA LYS A 177 13.71 6.34 -5.00
C LYS A 177 14.64 6.47 -3.80
N TYR A 178 14.82 7.71 -3.36
CA TYR A 178 15.49 7.95 -2.10
C TYR A 178 14.57 7.59 -0.93
N ALA A 179 15.15 7.09 0.15
CA ALA A 179 14.41 6.82 1.37
C ALA A 179 15.28 7.00 2.61
N ILE A 180 14.69 7.58 3.65
CA ILE A 180 15.26 7.60 5.00
C ILE A 180 14.43 6.69 5.89
N ILE A 181 15.07 5.67 6.48
CA ILE A 181 14.46 4.84 7.52
C ILE A 181 14.98 5.33 8.87
N ARG A 182 14.10 5.87 9.72
CA ARG A 182 14.53 6.46 11.01
C ARG A 182 13.59 6.30 12.17
N ASN A 183 14.14 6.33 13.38
CA ASN A 183 13.39 6.27 14.64
C ASN A 183 12.43 5.06 14.70
N CYS A 184 12.80 3.95 14.06
CA CYS A 184 12.04 2.70 14.14
C CYS A 184 12.62 1.79 15.23
N ASP A 185 11.76 0.93 15.77
CA ASP A 185 12.11 -0.10 16.75
C ASP A 185 11.82 -1.48 16.18
N PHE A 186 12.85 -2.33 16.10
CA PHE A 186 12.78 -3.68 15.55
C PHE A 186 13.10 -4.67 16.67
N ASN A 187 12.12 -5.51 17.01
CA ASN A 187 12.21 -6.50 18.07
C ASN A 187 11.76 -7.87 17.55
N ASP A 188 12.61 -8.89 17.73
CA ASP A 188 12.32 -10.30 17.42
C ASP A 188 12.04 -10.57 15.94
N GLY A 189 13.05 -10.98 15.16
CA GLY A 189 12.89 -11.29 13.73
C GLY A 189 14.19 -11.71 13.03
N LEU A 190 14.12 -12.18 11.79
CA LEU A 190 15.33 -12.58 11.06
C LEU A 190 16.18 -11.35 10.69
N SER A 191 15.61 -10.33 10.06
CA SER A 191 16.28 -9.03 9.94
C SER A 191 15.41 -7.84 10.32
N GLY A 192 15.99 -6.84 10.96
CA GLY A 192 15.26 -5.59 11.22
C GLY A 192 14.95 -4.87 9.91
N ILE A 193 16.00 -4.58 9.14
CA ILE A 193 15.92 -3.97 7.81
C ILE A 193 16.67 -4.82 6.79
N CYS A 194 16.04 -5.08 5.64
CA CYS A 194 16.65 -5.72 4.49
C CYS A 194 16.56 -4.80 3.26
N ILE A 195 17.70 -4.54 2.61
CA ILE A 195 17.80 -3.71 1.40
C ILE A 195 18.43 -4.53 0.28
N GLU A 196 17.80 -4.54 -0.89
CA GLU A 196 18.23 -5.36 -2.02
C GLU A 196 18.15 -4.60 -3.35
N GLN A 197 19.25 -4.59 -4.11
CA GLN A 197 19.29 -4.06 -5.49
C GLN A 197 18.75 -2.62 -5.63
N VAL A 198 19.02 -1.75 -4.65
CA VAL A 198 18.62 -0.33 -4.73
C VAL A 198 19.65 0.49 -5.49
N ALA A 199 19.22 1.59 -6.09
CA ALA A 199 20.11 2.52 -6.76
C ALA A 199 21.16 3.12 -5.78
N GLU A 200 22.34 3.43 -6.31
CA GLU A 200 23.46 3.90 -5.49
C GLU A 200 23.14 5.21 -4.76
N GLY A 201 23.39 5.24 -3.45
CA GLY A 201 23.28 6.46 -2.65
C GLY A 201 21.85 6.92 -2.35
N THR A 202 20.85 6.09 -2.59
CA THR A 202 19.44 6.46 -2.37
C THR A 202 18.94 6.16 -0.95
N ILE A 203 19.57 5.24 -0.22
CA ILE A 203 19.10 4.78 1.10
C ILE A 203 19.95 5.33 2.24
N THR A 204 19.28 5.86 3.26
CA THR A 204 19.88 6.20 4.57
C THR A 204 19.11 5.54 5.69
N ILE A 205 19.82 4.81 6.55
CA ILE A 205 19.28 4.11 7.72
C ILE A 205 19.86 4.77 8.98
N GLN A 206 19.01 5.43 9.77
CA GLN A 206 19.50 6.19 10.92
C GLN A 206 18.63 6.17 12.17
N LYS A 207 19.25 6.20 13.35
CA LYS A 207 18.53 6.34 14.64
C LYS A 207 17.48 5.25 14.89
N ASN A 208 17.69 4.05 14.35
CA ASN A 208 16.83 2.90 14.61
C ASN A 208 17.37 2.09 15.80
N THR A 209 16.48 1.39 16.50
CA THR A 209 16.83 0.43 17.54
C THR A 209 16.53 -0.98 17.04
N PHE A 210 17.49 -1.88 17.21
CA PHE A 210 17.39 -3.29 16.86
C PHE A 210 17.57 -4.12 18.12
N SER A 211 16.73 -5.13 18.31
CA SER A 211 16.80 -6.09 19.41
C SER A 211 16.30 -7.47 19.02
N LYS A 212 16.98 -8.51 19.50
CA LYS A 212 16.62 -9.91 19.30
C LYS A 212 16.43 -10.28 17.83
N ASN A 213 17.22 -9.66 16.95
CA ASN A 213 17.22 -9.96 15.53
C ASN A 213 18.40 -10.85 15.17
N GLU A 214 18.24 -11.80 14.24
CA GLU A 214 19.42 -12.51 13.71
C GLU A 214 20.36 -11.50 13.03
N ILE A 215 19.82 -10.59 12.21
CA ILE A 215 20.56 -9.52 11.55
C ILE A 215 19.90 -8.17 11.84
N GLY A 216 20.63 -7.17 12.31
CA GLY A 216 20.07 -5.82 12.45
C GLY A 216 19.72 -5.23 11.08
N ILE A 217 20.74 -5.10 10.23
CA ILE A 217 20.63 -4.53 8.88
C ILE A 217 21.32 -5.46 7.87
N ALA A 218 20.61 -5.89 6.83
CA ALA A 218 21.15 -6.69 5.74
C ALA A 218 21.10 -5.91 4.43
N LEU A 219 22.23 -5.78 3.73
CA LEU A 219 22.32 -5.18 2.39
C LEU A 219 22.79 -6.22 1.36
N TYR A 220 22.07 -6.30 0.24
CA TYR A 220 22.41 -7.17 -0.90
C TYR A 220 22.48 -6.33 -2.18
N ASN A 221 23.62 -6.36 -2.86
CA ASN A 221 23.82 -5.63 -4.13
C ASN A 221 23.42 -4.14 -4.06
N SER A 222 23.71 -3.47 -2.95
CA SER A 222 23.18 -2.14 -2.62
C SER A 222 24.31 -1.23 -2.14
N SER A 223 24.89 -0.46 -3.07
CA SER A 223 26.10 0.34 -2.81
C SER A 223 25.79 1.76 -2.32
N SER A 224 26.76 2.35 -1.62
CA SER A 224 26.73 3.73 -1.12
C SER A 224 25.56 4.02 -0.16
N VAL A 225 25.09 3.00 0.57
CA VAL A 225 24.10 3.16 1.64
C VAL A 225 24.75 3.80 2.87
N ILE A 226 24.05 4.74 3.50
CA ILE A 226 24.48 5.38 4.76
C ILE A 226 23.79 4.70 5.94
N ILE A 227 24.57 4.16 6.87
CA ILE A 227 24.09 3.52 8.10
C ILE A 227 24.69 4.25 9.29
N GLU A 228 23.88 5.07 9.98
CA GLU A 228 24.38 5.91 11.07
C GLU A 228 23.49 6.06 12.30
N GLN A 229 24.12 6.22 13.46
CA GLN A 229 23.41 6.50 14.72
C GLN A 229 22.37 5.43 15.12
N ASN A 230 22.50 4.20 14.63
CA ASN A 230 21.64 3.09 15.00
C ASN A 230 22.13 2.42 16.28
N LYS A 231 21.21 1.80 17.02
CA LYS A 231 21.50 1.08 18.25
C LYS A 231 21.13 -0.39 18.08
N HIS A 232 22.14 -1.25 18.11
CA HIS A 232 21.99 -2.69 18.13
C HIS A 232 22.19 -3.16 19.58
N GLN A 233 21.18 -3.81 20.15
CA GLN A 233 21.19 -4.27 21.54
C GLN A 233 20.51 -5.64 21.67
N GLU A 234 20.75 -6.32 22.78
CA GLU A 234 20.02 -7.53 23.21
C GLU A 234 19.93 -8.64 22.14
N GLU A 235 20.88 -9.57 22.14
CA GLU A 235 20.77 -10.85 21.41
C GLU A 235 20.66 -10.68 19.88
N ILE A 236 21.53 -9.85 19.30
CA ILE A 236 21.66 -9.73 17.84
C ILE A 236 22.81 -10.61 17.33
N THR A 237 22.59 -11.40 16.28
CA THR A 237 23.70 -12.21 15.73
C THR A 237 24.68 -11.35 14.92
N LEU A 238 24.16 -10.62 13.92
CA LEU A 238 24.92 -9.74 13.04
C LEU A 238 24.38 -8.30 13.12
N GLY A 239 25.22 -7.33 13.46
CA GLY A 239 24.82 -5.92 13.48
C GLY A 239 24.45 -5.42 12.08
N VAL A 240 25.44 -5.41 11.20
CA VAL A 240 25.29 -5.06 9.77
C VAL A 240 25.91 -6.16 8.91
N SER A 241 25.19 -6.64 7.91
CA SER A 241 25.69 -7.57 6.90
C SER A 241 25.68 -6.91 5.53
N LEU A 242 26.83 -6.88 4.85
CA LEU A 242 26.99 -6.33 3.51
C LEU A 242 27.37 -7.45 2.56
N SER A 243 26.52 -7.75 1.57
CA SER A 243 26.84 -8.69 0.49
C SER A 243 26.88 -7.95 -0.84
N SER A 244 28.03 -7.98 -1.52
CA SER A 244 28.23 -7.29 -2.81
C SER A 244 27.77 -5.82 -2.80
N SER A 245 28.03 -5.12 -1.69
CA SER A 245 27.52 -3.76 -1.41
C SER A 245 28.68 -2.83 -1.08
N ASP A 246 29.15 -2.09 -2.08
CA ASP A 246 30.37 -1.29 -2.01
C ASP A 246 30.11 0.14 -1.50
N ASN A 247 31.16 0.82 -1.03
CA ASN A 247 31.15 2.24 -0.66
C ASN A 247 30.11 2.64 0.42
N CYS A 248 29.57 1.68 1.17
CA CYS A 248 28.66 1.97 2.28
C CYS A 248 29.37 2.72 3.42
N ILE A 249 28.67 3.66 4.04
CA ILE A 249 29.18 4.45 5.17
C ILE A 249 28.52 3.97 6.45
N ILE A 250 29.28 3.27 7.30
CA ILE A 250 28.82 2.82 8.62
C ILE A 250 29.51 3.67 9.70
N ARG A 251 28.76 4.54 10.38
CA ARG A 251 29.36 5.46 11.39
C ARG A 251 28.43 5.75 12.55
N TYR A 252 29.00 6.01 13.73
CA TYR A 252 28.27 6.41 14.94
C TYR A 252 27.18 5.43 15.40
N ASN A 253 27.24 4.16 14.98
CA ASN A 253 26.34 3.12 15.47
C ASN A 253 26.83 2.59 16.82
N GLU A 254 25.90 2.23 17.68
CA GLU A 254 26.12 1.66 19.00
C GLU A 254 25.79 0.17 18.99
N TYR A 255 26.68 -0.65 19.53
CA TYR A 255 26.55 -2.11 19.59
C TYR A 255 26.71 -2.56 21.04
N ARG A 256 25.66 -3.12 21.64
CA ARG A 256 25.62 -3.59 23.04
C ARG A 256 25.08 -5.02 23.11
N ASP A 257 25.44 -5.72 24.17
CA ASP A 257 24.81 -6.97 24.65
C ASP A 257 24.63 -8.07 23.59
N SER A 258 25.56 -9.05 23.60
CA SER A 258 25.52 -10.29 22.83
C SER A 258 25.40 -10.08 21.31
N ILE A 259 26.36 -9.35 20.73
CA ILE A 259 26.55 -9.24 19.28
C ILE A 259 27.70 -10.14 18.86
N TYR A 260 27.45 -11.11 17.97
CA TYR A 260 28.51 -12.02 17.50
C TYR A 260 29.43 -11.33 16.50
N TYR A 261 28.86 -10.62 15.51
CA TYR A 261 29.64 -9.80 14.59
C TYR A 261 29.01 -8.42 14.40
N VAL A 262 29.86 -7.38 14.47
CA VAL A 262 29.42 -5.98 14.34
C VAL A 262 29.15 -5.63 12.88
N VAL A 263 30.08 -5.97 11.99
CA VAL A 263 29.94 -5.84 10.53
C VAL A 263 30.46 -7.13 9.87
N ASN A 264 29.68 -7.72 8.98
CA ASN A 264 30.11 -8.78 8.07
C ASN A 264 30.16 -8.23 6.63
N LEU A 265 31.20 -8.59 5.88
CA LEU A 265 31.44 -8.20 4.49
C LEU A 265 31.64 -9.48 3.66
N ASP A 266 30.69 -9.76 2.76
CA ASP A 266 30.67 -10.95 1.88
C ASP A 266 30.65 -10.58 0.38
#